data_AF-A0A6N1CKI3-F1
#
_entry.id   AF-A0A6N1CKI3-F1
#
_cell.length_a   1.000
_cell.length_b   1.000
_cell.length_c   1.000
_cell.angle_alpha   90.00
_cell.angle_beta   90.00
_cell.angle_gamma   90.00
#
_symmetry.space_group_name_H-M   'P 1'
#
loop_
_entity.id
_entity.type
_entity.pdbx_description
1 polymer ?
#
loop_
_entity_poly.entity_id
_entity_poly.type
_entity_poly.pdbx_seq_one_letter_code
_entity_poly.pdbx_strand_id
1 'polypeptide(L)'
;MNEPVSPGPRNGILSLTIKDKSVLYAAYMPFIKNGGLFIPTNKNYRLGDEVFMLLSLMDEAEKIPVAGKVIWMTPKGAQGNRAAGVGVQFNDGDNSARNQIETHLAGSLKSDRPTHTM
;
A
#
# COMPACT_ATOMS: atom_id res chain seq x y z
N MET A 1 -9.04 -26.23 20.45
CA MET A 1 -9.26 -24.89 21.02
C MET A 1 -9.29 -23.93 19.84
N ASN A 2 -10.48 -23.48 19.41
CA ASN A 2 -10.60 -22.54 18.30
C ASN A 2 -10.50 -21.13 18.87
N GLU A 3 -9.39 -20.44 18.61
CA GLU A 3 -9.24 -19.04 18.94
C GLU A 3 -10.30 -18.22 18.17
N PRO A 4 -11.04 -17.32 18.83
CA PRO A 4 -11.94 -16.42 18.14
C PRO A 4 -11.07 -15.47 17.30
N VAL A 5 -11.20 -15.57 15.98
CA VAL A 5 -10.66 -14.61 15.03
C VAL A 5 -11.24 -13.24 15.44
N SER A 6 -10.44 -12.40 16.11
CA SER A 6 -10.95 -11.08 16.50
C SER A 6 -11.30 -10.36 15.21
N PRO A 7 -12.49 -9.76 15.09
CA PRO A 7 -12.76 -8.88 13.97
C PRO A 7 -11.70 -7.77 14.02
N GLY A 8 -10.91 -7.69 12.95
CA GLY A 8 -9.97 -6.59 12.75
C GLY A 8 -10.65 -5.24 12.92
N PRO A 9 -9.89 -4.15 13.05
CA PRO A 9 -10.44 -2.83 13.31
C PRO A 9 -11.55 -2.51 12.31
N ARG A 10 -12.74 -2.19 12.84
CA ARG A 10 -13.98 -1.85 12.10
C ARG A 10 -13.71 -1.43 10.66
N ASN A 11 -13.95 -2.37 9.77
CA ASN A 11 -13.77 -2.33 8.32
C ASN A 11 -14.31 -1.02 7.71
N GLY A 12 -13.45 -0.02 7.60
CA GLY A 12 -13.72 1.22 6.88
C GLY A 12 -12.85 1.26 5.64
N ILE A 13 -13.42 1.66 4.50
CA ILE A 13 -12.67 1.88 3.26
C ILE A 13 -11.56 2.90 3.54
N LEU A 14 -10.31 2.54 3.24
CA LEU A 14 -9.21 3.49 3.29
C LEU A 14 -9.23 4.37 2.05
N SER A 15 -9.01 5.67 2.20
CA SER A 15 -8.75 6.54 1.06
C SER A 15 -7.28 6.91 1.07
N LEU A 16 -6.60 6.64 -0.04
CA LEU A 16 -5.19 6.99 -0.23
C LEU A 16 -5.09 7.89 -1.47
N THR A 17 -4.56 9.09 -1.28
CA THR A 17 -4.30 10.05 -2.36
C THR A 17 -2.81 10.28 -2.46
N ILE A 18 -2.26 10.09 -3.65
CA ILE A 18 -0.84 10.29 -3.94
C ILE A 18 -0.73 11.31 -5.06
N LYS A 19 -0.29 12.53 -4.76
CA LYS A 19 -0.26 13.65 -5.72
C LYS A 19 1.05 13.77 -6.51
N ASP A 20 2.12 13.13 -6.03
CA ASP A 20 3.47 13.31 -6.56
C ASP A 20 4.09 11.99 -6.99
N LYS A 21 4.73 11.97 -8.17
CA LYS A 21 5.41 10.79 -8.72
C LYS A 21 6.51 10.25 -7.80
N SER A 22 7.23 11.11 -7.10
CA SER A 22 8.24 10.73 -6.11
C SER A 22 7.63 9.99 -4.92
N VAL A 23 6.47 10.45 -4.43
CA VAL A 23 5.73 9.82 -3.34
C VAL A 23 5.19 8.47 -3.79
N LEU A 24 4.64 8.40 -5.02
CA LEU A 24 4.19 7.13 -5.60
C LEU A 24 5.33 6.13 -5.71
N TYR A 25 6.47 6.55 -6.26
CA TYR A 25 7.66 5.72 -6.40
C TYR A 25 8.12 5.18 -5.05
N ALA A 26 8.19 6.04 -4.04
CA ALA A 26 8.68 5.65 -2.74
C ALA A 26 7.67 4.74 -2.00
N ALA A 27 6.37 4.89 -2.23
CA ALA A 27 5.33 4.07 -1.61
C ALA A 27 5.14 2.71 -2.31
N TYR A 28 5.43 2.60 -3.61
CA TYR A 28 5.21 1.38 -4.39
C TYR A 28 6.22 0.29 -4.04
N MET A 29 5.72 -0.94 -3.90
CA MET A 29 6.49 -2.14 -3.57
C MET A 29 6.46 -3.12 -4.77
N PRO A 30 7.26 -2.89 -5.82
CA PRO A 30 7.20 -3.66 -7.07
C PRO A 30 7.62 -5.14 -6.93
N PHE A 31 8.39 -5.47 -5.89
CA PHE A 31 8.93 -6.81 -5.65
C PHE A 31 7.92 -7.76 -4.99
N ILE A 32 6.78 -7.25 -4.53
CA ILE A 32 5.69 -8.07 -3.98
C ILE A 32 4.90 -8.68 -5.13
N LYS A 33 4.48 -9.95 -5.00
CA LYS A 33 3.60 -10.59 -5.99
C LYS A 33 2.34 -9.72 -6.18
N ASN A 34 2.06 -9.34 -7.43
CA ASN A 34 0.98 -8.44 -7.85
C ASN A 34 1.17 -6.96 -7.46
N GLY A 35 2.32 -6.61 -6.91
CA GLY A 35 2.62 -5.28 -6.41
C GLY A 35 2.02 -5.03 -5.03
N GLY A 36 2.37 -3.87 -4.48
CA GLY A 36 1.82 -3.40 -3.22
C GLY A 36 2.14 -1.94 -2.96
N LEU A 37 1.51 -1.38 -1.93
CA LEU A 37 1.77 -0.03 -1.46
C LEU A 37 2.07 -0.02 0.04
N PHE A 38 3.05 0.78 0.43
CA PHE A 38 3.21 1.21 1.81
C PHE A 38 2.23 2.36 2.10
N ILE A 39 1.40 2.19 3.13
CA ILE A 39 0.37 3.15 3.55
C ILE A 39 0.76 3.69 4.93
N PRO A 40 1.22 4.95 5.03
CA PRO A 40 1.45 5.59 6.32
C PRO A 40 0.15 5.65 7.13
N THR A 41 0.14 5.05 8.31
CA THR A 41 -1.05 5.00 9.15
C THR A 41 -0.71 4.69 10.59
N ASN A 42 -1.50 5.26 11.50
CA ASN A 42 -1.44 4.99 12.93
C ASN A 42 -2.55 4.03 13.37
N LYS A 43 -3.38 3.56 12.43
CA LYS A 43 -4.38 2.53 12.71
C LYS A 43 -3.66 1.22 13.01
N ASN A 44 -4.18 0.48 13.98
CA ASN A 44 -3.68 -0.84 14.28
C ASN A 44 -4.17 -1.80 13.18
N TYR A 45 -3.27 -2.60 12.63
CA TYR A 45 -3.58 -3.72 11.75
C TYR A 45 -2.91 -4.96 12.29
N ARG A 46 -3.31 -6.12 11.76
CA ARG A 46 -2.62 -7.38 11.95
C ARG A 46 -2.11 -7.89 10.61
N LEU A 47 -1.04 -8.68 10.65
CA LEU A 47 -0.61 -9.41 9.46
C LEU A 47 -1.74 -10.30 8.97
N GLY A 48 -2.00 -10.19 7.68
CA GLY A 48 -3.04 -10.92 7.00
C GLY A 48 -4.42 -10.27 7.01
N ASP A 49 -4.59 -9.10 7.66
CA ASP A 49 -5.84 -8.34 7.55
C ASP A 49 -6.14 -8.01 6.09
N GLU A 50 -7.40 -8.23 5.70
CA GLU A 50 -7.92 -7.79 4.41
C GLU A 50 -8.29 -6.31 4.47
N VAL A 51 -7.90 -5.58 3.44
CA VAL A 51 -8.07 -4.13 3.35
C VAL A 51 -8.69 -3.78 2.02
N PHE A 52 -9.71 -2.92 2.06
CA PHE A 52 -10.25 -2.26 0.88
C PHE A 52 -9.87 -0.78 0.91
N MET A 53 -9.33 -0.28 -0.19
CA MET A 53 -8.95 1.11 -0.34
C MET A 53 -9.41 1.71 -1.67
N LEU A 54 -9.65 3.02 -1.67
CA LEU A 54 -9.79 3.84 -2.86
C LEU A 54 -8.50 4.61 -3.06
N LEU A 55 -7.79 4.29 -4.14
CA LEU A 55 -6.53 4.92 -4.53
C LEU A 55 -6.81 6.04 -5.55
N SER A 56 -6.28 7.23 -5.28
CA SER A 56 -6.29 8.38 -6.20
C SER A 56 -4.85 8.73 -6.53
N LEU A 57 -4.51 8.73 -7.82
CA LEU A 57 -3.16 8.96 -8.33
C LEU A 57 -3.09 10.29 -9.08
N MET A 58 -2.15 11.14 -8.70
CA MET A 58 -1.84 12.42 -9.33
C MET A 58 -3.11 13.28 -9.51
N ASP A 59 -3.39 13.66 -10.76
CA ASP A 59 -4.55 14.45 -11.17
C ASP A 59 -5.65 13.58 -11.82
N GLU A 60 -5.60 12.26 -11.63
CA GLU A 60 -6.67 11.38 -12.13
C GLU A 60 -7.98 11.65 -11.38
N ALA A 61 -9.04 11.90 -12.14
CA ALA A 61 -10.37 12.14 -11.61
C ALA A 61 -11.00 10.87 -11.01
N GLU A 62 -10.62 9.70 -11.53
CA GLU A 62 -11.19 8.42 -11.12
C GLU A 62 -10.39 7.80 -9.98
N LYS A 63 -11.11 7.28 -8.97
CA LYS A 63 -10.50 6.53 -7.86
C LYS A 63 -10.49 5.05 -8.21
N ILE A 64 -9.36 4.41 -8.03
CA ILE A 64 -9.16 2.98 -8.27
C ILE A 64 -9.52 2.22 -6.99
N PRO A 65 -10.57 1.37 -6.97
CA PRO A 65 -10.81 0.48 -5.85
C PRO A 65 -9.76 -0.62 -5.83
N VAL A 66 -9.15 -0.86 -4.67
CA VAL A 66 -8.10 -1.86 -4.48
C VAL A 66 -8.43 -2.71 -3.27
N ALA A 67 -8.53 -4.02 -3.50
CA ALA A 67 -8.55 -5.02 -2.45
C ALA A 67 -7.13 -5.54 -2.23
N GLY A 68 -6.72 -5.67 -0.97
CA GLY A 68 -5.39 -6.14 -0.64
C GLY A 68 -5.29 -6.76 0.74
N LYS A 69 -4.09 -7.21 1.07
CA LYS A 69 -3.76 -7.89 2.32
C LYS A 69 -2.56 -7.24 2.99
N VAL A 70 -2.63 -7.02 4.30
CA VAL A 70 -1.48 -6.54 5.08
C VAL A 70 -0.42 -7.64 5.15
N ILE A 71 0.78 -7.36 4.63
CA ILE A 71 1.91 -8.29 4.60
C ILE A 71 3.13 -7.79 5.37
N TRP A 72 3.14 -6.51 5.74
CA TRP A 72 4.21 -5.87 6.50
C TRP A 72 3.63 -4.80 7.42
N MET A 73 4.24 -4.58 8.58
CA MET A 73 3.88 -3.50 9.50
C MET A 73 5.14 -2.80 10.01
N THR A 74 5.15 -1.48 9.91
CA THR A 74 6.19 -0.63 10.48
C THR A 74 5.63 0.04 11.74
N PRO A 75 6.12 -0.31 12.94
CA PRO A 75 5.61 0.26 14.19
C PRO A 75 6.03 1.73 14.36
N LYS A 76 5.30 2.44 15.23
CA LYS A 76 5.70 3.79 15.67
C LYS A 76 7.05 3.73 16.38
N GLY A 77 7.93 4.69 16.08
CA GLY A 77 9.27 4.75 16.66
C GLY A 77 10.26 3.75 16.06
N ALA A 78 9.97 3.19 14.88
CA ALA A 78 10.91 2.36 14.15
C ALA A 78 12.24 3.12 13.91
N GLN A 79 13.35 2.37 13.99
CA GLN A 79 14.69 2.89 13.81
C GLN A 79 14.85 3.59 12.45
N GLY A 80 15.58 4.70 12.41
CA GLY A 80 15.83 5.46 11.18
C GLY A 80 14.70 6.44 10.78
N ASN A 81 13.86 6.86 11.74
CA ASN A 81 12.79 7.85 11.52
C ASN A 81 11.77 7.45 10.43
N ARG A 82 11.55 6.14 10.26
CA ARG A 82 10.58 5.61 9.29
C ARG A 82 9.17 5.89 9.77
N ALA A 83 8.30 6.33 8.85
CA ALA A 83 6.90 6.56 9.14
C ALA A 83 6.22 5.26 9.59
N ALA A 84 5.37 5.34 10.61
CA ALA A 84 4.51 4.22 11.00
C ALA A 84 3.50 3.92 9.87
N GLY A 85 3.27 2.65 9.60
CA GLY A 85 2.36 2.27 8.53
C GLY A 85 2.34 0.78 8.24
N VAL A 86 1.68 0.42 7.15
CA VAL A 86 1.49 -0.98 6.72
C VAL A 86 1.86 -1.15 5.26
N GLY A 87 2.48 -2.27 4.93
CA GLY A 87 2.65 -2.72 3.55
C GLY A 87 1.47 -3.58 3.15
N VAL A 88 0.75 -3.17 2.12
CA VAL A 88 -0.43 -3.87 1.58
C VAL A 88 -0.09 -4.47 0.23
N GLN A 89 -0.21 -5.78 0.11
CA GLN A 89 -0.14 -6.52 -1.14
C GLN A 89 -1.46 -6.41 -1.90
N PHE A 90 -1.43 -6.20 -3.22
CA PHE A 90 -2.64 -6.22 -4.05
C PHE A 90 -3.12 -7.66 -4.31
N ASN A 91 -4.44 -7.86 -4.32
CA ASN A 91 -5.02 -9.17 -4.59
C ASN A 91 -4.88 -9.58 -6.06
N ASP A 92 -4.94 -10.89 -6.34
CA ASP A 92 -4.77 -11.48 -7.69
C ASP A 92 -5.94 -11.18 -8.65
N GLY A 93 -7.05 -10.61 -8.15
CA GLY A 93 -8.29 -10.45 -8.91
C GLY A 93 -8.34 -9.24 -9.84
N ASP A 94 -7.55 -8.20 -9.56
CA ASP A 94 -7.52 -6.98 -10.38
C ASP A 94 -6.12 -6.33 -10.39
N ASN A 95 -5.54 -6.24 -11.58
CA ASN A 95 -4.23 -5.62 -11.82
C ASN A 95 -4.34 -4.12 -12.18
N SER A 96 -5.54 -3.53 -12.17
CA SER A 96 -5.78 -2.13 -12.54
C SER A 96 -4.86 -1.17 -11.79
N ALA A 97 -4.82 -1.28 -10.46
CA ALA A 97 -3.95 -0.44 -9.61
C ALA A 97 -2.47 -0.61 -9.97
N ARG A 98 -2.01 -1.86 -10.09
CA ARG A 98 -0.63 -2.16 -10.47
C ARG A 98 -0.27 -1.53 -11.82
N ASN A 99 -1.10 -1.75 -12.83
CA ASN A 99 -0.87 -1.27 -14.20
C ASN A 99 -0.85 0.26 -14.26
N GLN A 100 -1.77 0.94 -13.57
CA GLN A 100 -1.78 2.40 -13.52
C GLN A 100 -0.54 2.95 -12.79
N ILE A 101 -0.16 2.36 -11.67
CA ILE A 101 1.06 2.74 -10.94
C ILE A 101 2.30 2.54 -11.82
N GLU A 102 2.46 1.37 -12.45
CA GLU A 102 3.60 1.09 -13.33
C GLU A 102 3.62 1.99 -14.56
N THR A 103 2.46 2.39 -15.08
CA THR A 103 2.35 3.38 -16.17
C THR A 103 2.85 4.75 -15.72
N HIS A 104 2.41 5.23 -14.55
CA HIS A 104 2.90 6.49 -13.98
C HIS A 104 4.39 6.46 -13.68
N LEU A 105 4.89 5.31 -13.20
CA LEU A 105 6.29 5.09 -12.86
C LEU A 105 7.15 4.66 -14.05
N ALA A 106 6.58 4.55 -15.25
CA ALA A 106 7.32 4.23 -16.47
C ALA A 106 8.46 5.24 -16.66
N GLY A 107 9.62 4.74 -17.08
CA GLY A 107 10.87 5.50 -17.18
C GLY A 107 11.58 5.79 -15.84
N SER A 108 10.92 5.61 -14.68
CA SER A 108 11.50 5.81 -13.35
C SER A 108 11.79 4.51 -12.59
N LEU A 109 11.13 3.41 -12.93
CA LEU A 109 11.38 2.07 -12.37
C LEU A 109 12.77 1.49 -12.70
N LYS A 110 13.52 2.12 -13.62
CA LYS A 110 14.94 1.80 -13.92
C LYS A 110 15.93 2.65 -13.11
N SER A 111 15.46 3.52 -12.23
CA SER A 111 16.31 4.42 -11.43
C SER A 111 16.63 3.77 -10.08
N ASP A 112 17.91 3.76 -9.67
CA ASP A 112 18.40 3.24 -8.37
C ASP A 112 17.96 4.09 -7.14
N ARG A 113 16.81 4.77 -7.20
CA ARG A 113 16.34 5.56 -6.06
C ARG A 113 15.81 4.65 -4.95
N PRO A 114 16.22 4.84 -3.69
CA PRO A 114 15.71 4.05 -2.57
C PRO A 114 14.18 4.22 -2.43
N THR A 115 13.48 3.12 -2.17
CA THR A 115 12.04 3.09 -1.87
C THR A 115 11.85 3.13 -0.34
N HIS A 116 10.64 3.35 0.18
CA HIS A 116 10.41 3.31 1.64
C HIS A 116 10.64 1.93 2.26
N THR A 117 10.70 0.89 1.43
CA THR A 117 10.74 -0.51 1.85
C THR A 117 12.07 -1.20 1.61
N MET A 118 13.06 -0.50 1.07
CA MET A 118 14.45 -0.97 0.93
C MET A 118 15.39 -0.23 1.88
#